data_AF-A0A1Q4XDF1-F1
#
_entry.id   AF-A0A1Q4XDF1-F1
#
_cell.length_a   1.000
_cell.length_b   1.000
_cell.length_c   1.000
_cell.angle_alpha   90.00
_cell.angle_beta   90.00
_cell.angle_gamma   90.00
#
_symmetry.space_group_name_H-M   'P 1'
#
loop_
_entity.id
_entity.type
_entity.pdbx_description
1 polymer ?
#
loop_
_entity_poly.entity_id
_entity_poly.type
_entity_poly.pdbx_seq_one_letter_code
_entity_poly.pdbx_strand_id
1 'polypeptide(L)'
;MSAHTYATAVLGPAVVVSVGAGLFTTPLTSVVTSGATAADAGSASGLMNAAKQAGGALGLALLTTAAASVYASAWRTGPYGLVFLLLAAVQLAVAGLALALPRDEPRA
;
A
#
# COMPACT_ATOMS: atom_id res chain seq x y z
N MET A 1 -7.49 -26.97 2.73
CA MET A 1 -7.44 -25.78 3.59
C MET A 1 -8.78 -25.69 4.32
N SER A 2 -8.78 -25.66 5.65
CA SER A 2 -10.02 -25.64 6.45
C SER A 2 -10.73 -24.29 6.32
N ALA A 3 -12.07 -24.25 6.44
CA ALA A 3 -12.84 -23.00 6.33
C ALA A 3 -12.37 -21.92 7.32
N HIS A 4 -12.02 -22.32 8.55
CA HIS A 4 -11.46 -21.42 9.56
C HIS A 4 -10.12 -20.80 9.11
N THR A 5 -9.20 -21.62 8.57
CA THR A 5 -7.88 -21.15 8.08
C THR A 5 -8.02 -20.24 6.87
N TYR A 6 -8.96 -20.51 5.96
CA TYR A 6 -9.23 -19.60 4.84
C TYR A 6 -9.75 -18.25 5.33
N ALA A 7 -10.70 -18.26 6.26
CA ALA A 7 -11.30 -17.05 6.80
C ALA A 7 -10.25 -16.13 7.45
N THR A 8 -9.32 -16.69 8.21
CA THR A 8 -8.32 -15.91 8.96
C THR A 8 -7.06 -15.59 8.17
N ALA A 9 -6.57 -16.51 7.34
CA ALA A 9 -5.30 -16.33 6.62
C ALA A 9 -5.45 -15.62 5.27
N VAL A 10 -6.65 -15.62 4.67
CA VAL A 10 -6.86 -15.06 3.32
C VAL A 10 -7.98 -14.04 3.32
N LEU A 11 -9.19 -14.44 3.72
CA LEU A 11 -10.38 -13.61 3.58
C LEU A 11 -10.32 -12.35 4.46
N GLY A 12 -9.96 -12.49 5.74
CA GLY A 12 -9.82 -11.38 6.68
C GLY A 12 -8.85 -10.30 6.17
N PRO A 13 -7.58 -10.64 5.88
CA PRO A 13 -6.62 -9.70 5.31
C PRO A 13 -7.09 -9.07 3.98
N ALA A 14 -7.68 -9.87 3.08
CA ALA A 14 -8.16 -9.37 1.79
C ALA A 14 -9.27 -8.33 1.94
N VAL A 15 -10.21 -8.53 2.88
CA VAL A 15 -11.27 -7.57 3.18
C VAL A 15 -10.66 -6.27 3.73
N VAL A 16 -9.75 -6.36 4.70
CA VAL A 16 -9.10 -5.16 5.29
C VAL A 16 -8.37 -4.35 4.22
N VAL A 17 -7.58 -5.01 3.36
CA VAL A 17 -6.85 -4.35 2.27
C VAL A 17 -7.83 -3.72 1.28
N SER A 18 -8.90 -4.42 0.89
CA SER A 18 -9.88 -3.93 -0.08
C SER A 18 -10.64 -2.70 0.43
N VAL A 19 -11.05 -2.72 1.70
CA VAL A 19 -11.72 -1.58 2.34
C VAL A 19 -10.77 -0.39 2.41
N GLY A 20 -9.53 -0.60 2.86
CA GLY A 20 -8.52 0.47 2.91
C GLY A 20 -8.23 1.08 1.54
N ALA A 21 -8.06 0.23 0.51
CA ALA A 21 -7.83 0.68 -0.86
C ALA A 21 -9.01 1.49 -1.41
N GLY A 22 -10.25 1.04 -1.16
CA GLY A 22 -11.46 1.76 -1.58
C GLY A 22 -11.58 3.13 -0.91
N LEU A 23 -11.34 3.20 0.40
CA LEU A 23 -11.38 4.46 1.16
C LEU A 23 -10.29 5.45 0.74
N PHE A 24 -9.14 4.98 0.26
CA PHE A 24 -8.01 5.84 -0.09
C PHE A 24 -8.01 6.31 -1.54
N THR A 25 -8.47 5.47 -2.49
CA THR A 25 -8.31 5.73 -3.93
C THR A 25 -9.04 6.98 -4.41
N THR A 26 -10.29 7.18 -3.98
CA THR A 26 -11.12 8.33 -4.37
C THR A 26 -10.58 9.66 -3.84
N PRO A 27 -10.34 9.84 -2.53
CA PRO A 27 -9.82 11.11 -2.02
C PRO A 27 -8.42 11.42 -2.55
N LEU A 28 -7.55 10.41 -2.71
CA LEU A 28 -6.23 10.61 -3.31
C LEU A 28 -6.32 11.16 -4.74
N THR A 29 -7.19 10.58 -5.56
CA THR A 29 -7.41 11.04 -6.93
C THR A 29 -7.91 12.48 -6.93
N SER A 30 -8.90 12.79 -6.08
CA SER A 30 -9.43 14.15 -5.94
C SER A 30 -8.36 15.18 -5.59
N VAL A 31 -7.47 14.87 -4.64
CA VAL A 31 -6.38 15.76 -4.21
C VAL A 31 -5.37 15.99 -5.34
N VAL A 32 -5.03 14.95 -6.10
CA VAL A 32 -4.08 15.07 -7.21
C VAL A 32 -4.66 15.85 -8.37
N THR A 33 -5.97 15.73 -8.62
CA THR A 33 -6.62 16.39 -9.76
C THR A 33 -7.19 17.77 -9.45
N SER A 34 -7.34 18.16 -8.17
CA SER A 34 -8.00 19.43 -7.80
C SER A 34 -7.28 20.69 -8.26
N GLY A 35 -5.97 20.61 -8.53
CA GLY A 35 -5.17 21.72 -9.08
C GLY A 35 -5.04 21.73 -10.61
N ALA A 36 -5.57 20.72 -11.30
CA ALA A 36 -5.42 20.58 -12.75
C ALA A 36 -6.51 21.33 -13.51
N THR A 37 -6.12 22.06 -14.57
CA THR A 37 -7.08 22.64 -15.51
C THR A 37 -7.68 21.54 -16.40
N ALA A 38 -8.80 21.81 -17.07
CA ALA A 38 -9.40 20.86 -18.01
C ALA A 38 -8.44 20.48 -19.16
N ALA A 39 -7.54 21.38 -19.56
CA ALA A 39 -6.52 21.11 -20.57
C ALA A 39 -5.41 20.18 -20.05
N ASP A 40 -5.11 20.24 -18.75
CA ASP A 40 -4.02 19.47 -18.12
C ASP A 40 -4.48 18.15 -17.48
N ALA A 41 -5.79 17.87 -17.45
CA ALA A 41 -6.36 16.70 -16.80
C ALA A 41 -5.75 15.37 -17.31
N GLY A 42 -5.46 15.28 -18.61
CA GLY A 42 -4.78 14.13 -19.21
C GLY A 42 -3.34 13.97 -18.71
N SER A 43 -2.59 15.06 -18.63
CA SER A 43 -1.22 15.09 -18.11
C SER A 43 -1.17 14.77 -16.62
N ALA A 44 -2.09 15.31 -15.83
CA ALA A 44 -2.20 15.05 -14.39
C ALA A 44 -2.53 13.58 -14.10
N SER A 45 -3.48 13.00 -14.84
CA SER A 45 -3.82 11.57 -14.75
C SER A 45 -2.66 10.67 -15.20
N GLY A 46 -1.97 11.04 -16.28
CA GLY A 46 -0.79 10.34 -16.76
C GLY A 46 0.35 10.33 -15.74
N LEU A 47 0.63 11.49 -15.12
CA LEU A 47 1.61 11.62 -14.05
C LEU A 47 1.23 10.77 -12.83
N MET A 48 -0.04 10.79 -12.42
CA MET A 48 -0.53 9.98 -11.31
C MET A 48 -0.37 8.49 -11.59
N ASN A 49 -0.66 8.05 -12.82
CA ASN A 49 -0.51 6.65 -13.18
C ASN A 49 0.97 6.22 -13.26
N ALA A 50 1.84 7.08 -13.79
CA ALA A 50 3.28 6.85 -13.80
C ALA A 50 3.83 6.76 -12.36
N ALA A 51 3.41 7.66 -11.47
CA ALA A 51 3.78 7.65 -10.05
C ALA A 51 3.30 6.36 -9.34
N LYS A 52 2.05 5.92 -9.59
CA LYS A 52 1.54 4.64 -9.07
C LYS A 52 2.36 3.45 -9.56
N GLN A 53 2.73 3.41 -10.84
CA GLN A 53 3.53 2.33 -11.40
C GLN A 53 4.96 2.32 -10.83
N ALA A 54 5.60 3.49 -10.75
CA ALA A 54 6.93 3.62 -10.15
C ALA A 54 6.91 3.20 -8.67
N GLY A 55 5.93 3.68 -7.89
CA GLY A 55 5.74 3.30 -6.49
C GLY A 55 5.46 1.81 -6.32
N GLY A 56 4.63 1.22 -7.19
CA GLY A 56 4.34 -0.21 -7.20
C GLY A 56 5.58 -1.06 -7.49
N ALA A 57 6.39 -0.67 -8.47
CA ALA A 57 7.64 -1.35 -8.80
C ALA A 57 8.66 -1.26 -7.65
N LEU A 58 8.83 -0.07 -7.05
CA LEU A 58 9.71 0.13 -5.90
C LEU A 58 9.24 -0.67 -4.68
N GLY A 59 7.95 -0.61 -4.36
CA GLY A 59 7.36 -1.38 -3.27
C GLY A 59 7.56 -2.88 -3.46
N LEU A 60 7.32 -3.38 -4.67
CA LEU A 60 7.56 -4.79 -5.00
C LEU A 60 9.04 -5.16 -4.88
N ALA A 61 9.97 -4.33 -5.34
CA ALA A 61 11.40 -4.57 -5.22
C ALA A 61 11.87 -4.68 -3.75
N LEU A 62 11.38 -3.77 -2.90
CA LEU A 62 11.67 -3.80 -1.47
C LEU A 62 11.04 -5.03 -0.79
N LEU A 63 9.77 -5.32 -1.08
CA LEU A 63 9.06 -6.47 -0.51
C LEU A 63 9.68 -7.80 -0.94
N THR A 64 10.09 -7.95 -2.20
CA THR A 64 10.73 -9.18 -2.69
C THR A 64 12.12 -9.37 -2.08
N THR A 65 12.88 -8.28 -1.90
CA THR A 65 14.18 -8.32 -1.23
C THR A 65 14.03 -8.69 0.25
N ALA A 66 13.07 -8.10 0.96
CA ALA A 66 12.76 -8.44 2.34
C ALA A 66 12.22 -9.87 2.47
N ALA A 67 11.35 -10.30 1.55
CA ALA A 67 10.86 -11.68 1.53
C ALA A 67 12.02 -12.66 1.34
N ALA A 68 12.97 -12.38 0.43
CA ALA A 68 14.14 -13.22 0.22
C ALA A 68 15.02 -13.34 1.48
N SER A 69 15.23 -12.26 2.24
CA SER A 69 16.00 -12.30 3.50
C SER A 69 15.26 -13.04 4.62
N VAL A 70 13.92 -12.96 4.64
CA VAL A 70 13.07 -13.71 5.58
C VAL A 70 13.02 -15.18 5.22
N TYR A 71 12.86 -15.53 3.94
CA TYR A 71 13.00 -16.90 3.47
C TYR A 71 14.40 -17.43 3.80
N ALA A 72 15.44 -16.59 3.72
CA ALA A 72 16.81 -16.92 4.13
C ALA A 72 17.03 -17.06 5.66
N SER A 73 16.03 -16.80 6.49
CA SER A 73 16.09 -16.98 7.95
C SER A 73 15.03 -17.96 8.47
N ALA A 74 13.92 -18.11 7.76
CA ALA A 74 12.76 -18.93 8.11
C ALA A 74 12.98 -20.45 7.97
N TRP A 75 14.02 -20.92 7.25
CA TRP A 75 14.42 -22.34 7.30
C TRP A 75 14.78 -22.82 8.72
N ARG A 76 14.97 -21.91 9.68
CA ARG A 76 15.30 -22.24 11.06
C ARG A 76 14.13 -22.16 12.05
N THR A 77 12.98 -21.53 11.73
CA THR A 77 11.99 -21.15 12.78
C THR A 77 10.49 -21.21 12.43
N GLY A 78 10.08 -21.75 11.28
CA GLY A 78 8.67 -22.14 11.04
C GLY A 78 7.89 -21.30 10.01
N PRO A 79 6.76 -21.83 9.48
CA PRO A 79 6.19 -21.40 8.21
C PRO A 79 5.35 -20.10 8.31
N TYR A 80 5.73 -19.09 7.51
CA TYR A 80 4.97 -17.89 7.09
C TYR A 80 4.57 -16.80 8.11
N GLY A 81 4.58 -17.03 9.42
CA GLY A 81 4.15 -16.01 10.41
C GLY A 81 4.95 -14.69 10.36
N LEU A 82 6.25 -14.78 10.12
CA LEU A 82 7.15 -13.62 10.05
C LEU A 82 6.87 -12.73 8.82
N VAL A 83 6.47 -13.33 7.69
CA VAL A 83 6.18 -12.60 6.45
C VAL A 83 4.95 -11.70 6.63
N PHE A 84 3.89 -12.21 7.27
CA PHE A 84 2.70 -11.41 7.55
C PHE A 84 2.97 -10.26 8.53
N LEU A 85 3.82 -10.47 9.55
CA LEU A 85 4.22 -9.41 10.48
C LEU A 85 5.00 -8.30 9.78
N LEU A 86 5.91 -8.65 8.87
CA LEU A 86 6.66 -7.65 8.11
C LEU A 86 5.77 -6.84 7.17
N LEU A 87 4.84 -7.50 6.47
CA LEU A 87 3.85 -6.80 5.66
C LEU A 87 2.98 -5.85 6.51
N ALA A 88 2.53 -6.31 7.68
CA ALA A 88 1.77 -5.47 8.61
C ALA A 88 2.61 -4.29 9.12
N ALA A 89 3.88 -4.51 9.46
CA ALA A 89 4.79 -3.47 9.93
C ALA A 89 5.07 -2.42 8.84
N VAL A 90 5.28 -2.85 7.59
CA VAL A 90 5.43 -1.94 6.45
C VAL A 90 4.16 -1.11 6.27
N GLN A 91 2.98 -1.71 6.37
CA GLN A 91 1.72 -0.98 6.20
C GLN A 91 1.48 0.02 7.34
N LEU A 92 1.86 -0.32 8.58
CA LEU A 92 1.82 0.60 9.72
C LEU A 92 2.82 1.74 9.57
N ALA A 93 4.03 1.47 9.07
CA ALA A 93 5.02 2.50 8.81
C ALA A 93 4.52 3.48 7.73
N VAL A 94 3.95 2.98 6.64
CA VAL A 94 3.34 3.81 5.59
C VAL A 94 2.18 4.65 6.16
N ALA A 95 1.30 4.05 6.96
CA ALA A 95 0.21 4.77 7.61
C ALA A 95 0.71 5.85 8.58
N GLY A 96 1.73 5.54 9.38
CA GLY A 96 2.37 6.50 10.29
C GLY A 96 3.03 7.66 9.55
N LEU A 97 3.71 7.38 8.43
CA LEU A 97 4.33 8.39 7.59
C LEU A 97 3.29 9.29 6.91
N ALA A 98 2.14 8.72 6.52
CA ALA A 98 1.00 9.48 6.01
C ALA A 98 0.39 10.42 7.07
N LEU A 99 0.37 10.02 8.35
CA LEU A 99 -0.04 10.89 9.46
C LEU A 99 1.00 11.98 9.79
N ALA A 100 2.27 11.73 9.48
CA ALA A 100 3.36 12.69 9.68
C ALA A 100 3.46 13.74 8.56
N LEU A 101 2.70 13.60 7.47
CA LEU A 101 2.68 14.60 6.40
C LEU A 101 2.04 15.91 6.90
N PRO A 102 2.72 17.06 6.73
CA PRO A 102 2.13 18.37 7.01
C PRO A 102 0.82 18.53 6.24
N ARG A 103 -0.24 18.92 6.94
CA ARG A 103 -1.49 19.30 6.29
C ARG A 103 -1.31 20.71 5.77
N ASP A 104 -1.26 20.89 4.45
CA ASP A 104 -1.29 22.22 3.86
C ASP A 104 -2.66 22.86 4.17
N GLU A 105 -2.64 23.93 4.98
CA GLU A 105 -3.84 24.74 5.22
C GLU A 105 -4.25 25.42 3.90
N PRO A 106 -5.56 25.41 3.55
CA PRO A 106 -6.05 26.15 2.40
C PRO A 106 -5.67 27.62 2.56
N ARG A 107 -4.88 28.16 1.62
CA ARG A 107 -4.66 29.61 1.54
C ARG A 107 -6.01 30.27 1.24
N ALA A 108 -6.55 30.95 2.26
CA ALA A 108 -7.72 31.83 2.19
C ALA A 108 -7.44 33.10 1.37
#